data_AF-A0A7Z2S7J4-F1
#
_entry.id   AF-A0A7Z2S7J4-F1
#
_cell.length_a   1.000
_cell.length_b   1.000
_cell.length_c   1.000
_cell.angle_alpha   90.00
_cell.angle_beta   90.00
_cell.angle_gamma   90.00
#
_symmetry.space_group_name_H-M   'P 1'
#
loop_
_entity.id
_entity.type
_entity.pdbx_description
1 polymer ?
#
loop_
_entity_poly.entity_id
_entity_poly.type
_entity_poly.pdbx_seq_one_letter_code
_entity_poly.pdbx_strand_id
1 'polypeptide(L)'
;MTVITVTDRAQLDAALARASGGETILLAPGSYGTLALNSRSFAADVTIASADAGNPARLDGVHVNGSRNILFRGLDIGRALAPGEPEWTQLATVTNAENIRFDSVSLHGSLDGNAGNDGWGLYVTGTRGFALTGSNVQELMRAFVIEQSSDIRIADNLIHRIRSDGGDFAAVDGVVIENNLYRDFQPSAGDHADAIQFWTAGQTRGSSNVLIRNNVVLQGNGTGTQGIFIRDEQGRLPHSNVRIENNLIYSSDQFEGISVEGAIGVAIIGNTVVSPTSDAKRLWIRVDRVDGALIARNVTDDLLIGTATGLAQSDNAVLHGLDGQDVFLPRINAGAGAAIADLIVPGMGFQPGALPVWPGAQPQPAPSPAPTPSQPVPSQPAPSDPDTPQTGGRPALPPAELPTPWPEADMPFIRGGTGNDWLTGGDAAEWLTGVADADGRLGRGSIDRLTGGGGPDVFALGDARGRFYDDGQSRRGGRGDYGQILDFSAGDRIMLAGAPGDYVFRKGRVGGLAGIEILHDSNGNGRADSRDELIGHVAGVPDLPLDAFIFG
;
A
#
# COMPACT_ATOMS: atom_id res chain seq x y z
N MET A 1 -13.89 15.96 35.38
CA MET A 1 -14.49 16.12 34.05
C MET A 1 -15.94 16.51 34.25
N THR A 2 -16.37 17.66 33.75
CA THR A 2 -17.74 18.17 33.92
C THR A 2 -18.60 17.63 32.79
N VAL A 3 -19.73 16.99 33.12
CA VAL A 3 -20.68 16.49 32.12
C VAL A 3 -21.94 17.35 32.17
N ILE A 4 -22.39 17.82 31.00
CA ILE A 4 -23.57 18.67 30.84
C ILE A 4 -24.50 17.97 29.84
N THR A 5 -25.70 17.59 30.27
CA THR A 5 -26.71 17.05 29.35
C THR A 5 -27.59 18.18 28.83
N VAL A 6 -27.82 18.19 27.51
CA VAL A 6 -28.69 19.15 26.83
C VAL A 6 -29.74 18.39 26.02
N THR A 7 -30.96 18.93 25.95
CA THR A 7 -32.08 18.29 25.23
C THR A 7 -32.52 19.07 23.99
N ASP A 8 -31.96 20.24 23.77
CA ASP A 8 -32.32 21.12 22.66
C ASP A 8 -31.17 22.07 22.30
N ARG A 9 -31.36 22.78 21.18
CA ARG A 9 -30.42 23.77 20.65
C ARG A 9 -30.07 24.87 21.65
N ALA A 10 -31.06 25.41 22.35
CA ALA A 10 -30.86 26.56 23.24
C ALA A 10 -30.00 26.18 24.45
N GLN A 11 -30.18 24.97 24.97
CA GLN A 11 -29.37 24.40 26.04
C GLN A 11 -27.93 24.13 25.57
N LEU A 12 -27.76 23.59 24.35
CA LEU A 12 -26.44 23.41 23.74
C LEU A 12 -25.69 24.74 23.62
N ASP A 13 -26.34 25.78 23.11
CA ASP A 13 -25.76 27.12 22.99
C ASP A 13 -25.38 27.72 24.35
N ALA A 14 -26.25 27.56 25.35
CA ALA A 14 -25.98 28.02 26.71
C ALA A 14 -24.82 27.27 27.37
N ALA A 15 -24.68 25.96 27.11
CA ALA A 15 -23.56 25.16 27.60
C ALA A 15 -22.24 25.59 26.93
N LEU A 16 -22.23 25.73 25.61
CA LEU A 16 -21.05 26.18 24.84
C LEU A 16 -20.62 27.59 25.21
N ALA A 17 -21.56 28.49 25.52
CA ALA A 17 -21.24 29.85 25.95
C ALA A 17 -20.55 29.91 27.32
N ARG A 18 -20.72 28.88 28.16
CA ARG A 18 -20.13 28.78 29.50
C ARG A 18 -18.91 27.88 29.56
N ALA A 19 -18.71 27.04 28.54
CA ALA A 19 -17.60 26.11 28.48
C ALA A 19 -16.25 26.84 28.46
N SER A 20 -15.28 26.26 29.16
CA SER A 20 -13.93 26.82 29.32
C SER A 20 -12.84 25.83 28.91
N GLY A 21 -13.17 24.53 28.82
CA GLY A 21 -12.29 23.44 28.44
C GLY A 21 -12.45 22.23 29.36
N GLY A 22 -12.47 21.03 28.76
CA GLY A 22 -12.58 19.76 29.49
C GLY A 22 -14.01 19.32 29.82
N GLU A 23 -15.02 20.11 29.46
CA GLU A 23 -16.43 19.72 29.56
C GLU A 23 -16.81 18.68 28.49
N THR A 24 -17.73 17.80 28.84
CA THR A 24 -18.45 16.93 27.88
C THR A 24 -19.91 17.35 27.86
N ILE A 25 -20.37 17.84 26.72
CA ILE A 25 -21.76 18.22 26.47
C ILE A 25 -22.43 17.04 25.74
N LEU A 26 -23.33 16.35 26.45
CA LEU A 26 -24.10 15.21 25.95
C LEU A 26 -25.44 15.68 25.40
N LEU A 27 -25.66 15.51 24.10
CA LEU A 27 -26.89 15.85 23.40
C LEU A 27 -27.85 14.66 23.49
N ALA A 28 -29.01 14.85 24.11
CA ALA A 28 -30.10 13.87 24.02
C ALA A 28 -30.54 13.69 22.56
N PRO A 29 -31.11 12.52 22.19
CA PRO A 29 -31.59 12.28 20.84
C PRO A 29 -32.54 13.37 20.36
N GLY A 30 -32.33 13.85 19.13
CA GLY A 30 -33.12 14.94 18.56
C GLY A 30 -32.35 15.75 17.53
N SER A 31 -33.04 16.68 16.88
CA SER A 31 -32.46 17.59 15.88
C SER A 31 -32.00 18.89 16.51
N TYR A 32 -30.75 19.25 16.26
CA TYR A 32 -30.10 20.47 16.78
C TYR A 32 -29.82 21.50 15.68
N GLY A 33 -30.29 21.25 14.46
CA GLY A 33 -30.08 22.12 13.30
C GLY A 33 -28.60 22.26 12.93
N THR A 34 -28.24 23.37 12.31
CA THR A 34 -26.84 23.70 12.02
C THR A 34 -26.14 24.29 13.25
N LEU A 35 -24.94 23.81 13.57
CA LEU A 35 -24.10 24.31 14.66
C LEU A 35 -22.97 25.19 14.16
N ALA A 36 -23.01 26.47 14.54
CA ALA A 36 -21.92 27.41 14.27
C ALA A 36 -21.11 27.69 15.55
N LEU A 37 -19.80 27.48 15.48
CA LEU A 37 -18.82 27.77 16.52
C LEU A 37 -17.82 28.79 16.00
N ASN A 38 -17.97 30.04 16.43
CA ASN A 38 -17.13 31.15 16.00
C ASN A 38 -16.29 31.65 17.16
N SER A 39 -14.97 31.78 16.94
CA SER A 39 -14.02 32.35 17.90
C SER A 39 -14.06 31.68 19.27
N ARG A 40 -14.27 30.35 19.31
CA ARG A 40 -14.34 29.57 20.55
C ARG A 40 -12.97 28.99 20.86
N SER A 41 -12.37 29.47 21.94
CA SER A 41 -11.01 29.08 22.34
C SER A 41 -11.04 28.46 23.73
N PHE A 42 -11.07 27.14 23.79
CA PHE A 42 -11.12 26.40 25.05
C PHE A 42 -9.70 26.06 25.54
N ALA A 43 -9.52 25.94 26.87
CA ALA A 43 -8.24 25.61 27.49
C ALA A 43 -7.84 24.14 27.33
N ALA A 44 -8.83 23.27 27.17
CA ALA A 44 -8.73 21.84 26.87
C ALA A 44 -9.94 21.46 26.02
N ASP A 45 -9.98 20.22 25.52
CA ASP A 45 -11.06 19.78 24.64
C ASP A 45 -12.44 19.93 25.28
N VAL A 46 -13.33 20.65 24.61
CA VAL A 46 -14.77 20.55 24.85
C VAL A 46 -15.29 19.45 23.94
N THR A 47 -15.84 18.39 24.54
CA THR A 47 -16.43 17.27 23.81
C THR A 47 -17.92 17.52 23.62
N ILE A 48 -18.38 17.52 22.37
CA ILE A 48 -19.80 17.60 21.98
C ILE A 48 -20.17 16.21 21.46
N ALA A 49 -21.03 15.49 22.17
CA ALA A 49 -21.31 14.09 21.86
C ALA A 49 -22.78 13.71 21.99
N SER A 50 -23.21 12.68 21.26
CA SER A 50 -24.52 12.06 21.49
C SER A 50 -24.56 11.39 22.86
N ALA A 51 -25.68 11.56 23.57
CA ALA A 51 -25.94 10.86 24.82
C ALA A 51 -26.31 9.38 24.62
N ASP A 52 -26.85 9.04 23.44
CA ASP A 52 -27.28 7.69 23.06
C ASP A 52 -26.70 7.32 21.70
N ALA A 53 -25.89 6.25 21.65
CA ALA A 53 -25.26 5.78 20.43
C ALA A 53 -26.22 5.02 19.49
N GLY A 54 -27.31 4.46 20.03
CA GLY A 54 -28.34 3.79 19.23
C GLY A 54 -29.35 4.75 18.60
N ASN A 55 -29.35 6.01 19.06
CA ASN A 55 -30.20 7.08 18.55
C ASN A 55 -29.44 8.42 18.64
N PRO A 56 -28.46 8.64 17.74
CA PRO A 56 -27.55 9.79 17.83
C PRO A 56 -28.29 11.13 17.69
N ALA A 57 -27.73 12.16 18.32
CA ALA A 57 -28.17 13.54 18.11
C ALA A 57 -27.80 14.00 16.68
N ARG A 58 -28.76 14.64 16.01
CA ARG A 58 -28.63 15.03 14.60
C ARG A 58 -28.35 16.52 14.43
N LEU A 59 -27.35 16.83 13.62
CA LEU A 59 -26.98 18.17 13.18
C LEU A 59 -27.13 18.25 11.66
N ASP A 60 -27.79 19.29 11.16
CA ASP A 60 -27.90 19.52 9.71
C ASP A 60 -26.55 19.97 9.10
N GLY A 61 -25.62 20.42 9.93
CA GLY A 61 -24.29 20.86 9.55
C GLY A 61 -23.49 21.40 10.74
N VAL A 62 -22.17 21.49 10.59
CA VAL A 62 -21.25 22.00 11.62
C VAL A 62 -20.27 22.99 10.99
N HIS A 63 -20.25 24.23 11.46
CA HIS A 63 -19.37 25.27 10.97
C HIS A 63 -18.49 25.80 12.10
N VAL A 64 -17.19 25.50 12.04
CA VAL A 64 -16.19 25.93 13.01
C VAL A 64 -15.30 26.97 12.35
N ASN A 65 -15.21 28.16 12.96
CA ASN A 65 -14.36 29.24 12.46
C ASN A 65 -13.56 29.87 13.61
N GLY A 66 -12.25 30.02 13.44
CA GLY A 66 -11.40 30.71 14.40
C GLY A 66 -11.40 30.08 15.79
N SER A 67 -11.64 28.77 15.88
CA SER A 67 -11.90 28.07 17.14
C SER A 67 -10.87 26.98 17.41
N ARG A 68 -10.75 26.52 18.66
CA ARG A 68 -9.82 25.46 19.02
C ARG A 68 -10.28 24.53 20.14
N ASN A 69 -9.69 23.34 20.17
CA ASN A 69 -9.87 22.31 21.19
C ASN A 69 -11.32 21.85 21.29
N ILE A 70 -11.84 21.31 20.19
CA ILE A 70 -13.22 20.84 20.07
C ILE A 70 -13.21 19.42 19.52
N LEU A 71 -13.93 18.53 20.20
CA LEU A 71 -14.15 17.15 19.78
C LEU A 71 -15.64 16.93 19.53
N PHE A 72 -16.01 16.56 18.31
CA PHE A 72 -17.32 16.04 17.94
C PHE A 72 -17.29 14.51 18.00
N ARG A 73 -18.19 13.89 18.76
CA ARG A 73 -18.17 12.44 18.94
C ARG A 73 -19.53 11.78 18.82
N GLY A 74 -19.65 10.74 17.98
CA GLY A 74 -20.86 9.92 17.92
C GLY A 74 -22.11 10.66 17.41
N LEU A 75 -21.93 11.74 16.64
CA LEU A 75 -23.00 12.59 16.13
C LEU A 75 -23.42 12.15 14.73
N ASP A 76 -24.69 12.40 14.39
CA ASP A 76 -25.20 12.31 13.03
C ASP A 76 -25.18 13.71 12.40
N ILE A 77 -24.42 13.88 11.32
CA ILE A 77 -24.12 15.17 10.70
C ILE A 77 -24.41 15.08 9.21
N GLY A 78 -25.48 15.72 8.76
CA GLY A 78 -25.85 15.64 7.35
C GLY A 78 -27.29 15.99 7.02
N ARG A 79 -27.52 16.26 5.74
CA ARG A 79 -28.83 16.46 5.14
C ARG A 79 -28.75 16.37 3.61
N ALA A 80 -29.88 16.10 2.98
CA ALA A 80 -30.06 16.34 1.55
C ALA A 80 -29.92 17.83 1.20
N LEU A 81 -29.42 18.10 0.00
CA LEU A 81 -29.46 19.44 -0.57
C LEU A 81 -30.90 19.83 -0.93
N ALA A 82 -31.22 21.11 -0.72
CA ALA A 82 -32.51 21.67 -1.11
C ALA A 82 -32.58 21.85 -2.65
N PRO A 83 -33.78 21.86 -3.26
CA PRO A 83 -33.91 22.13 -4.69
C PRO A 83 -33.22 23.45 -5.10
N GLY A 84 -32.29 23.37 -6.05
CA GLY A 84 -31.53 24.51 -6.57
C GLY A 84 -30.29 24.88 -5.74
N GLU A 85 -30.04 24.18 -4.63
CA GLU A 85 -28.78 24.29 -3.89
C GLU A 85 -27.63 23.67 -4.71
N PRO A 86 -26.45 24.32 -4.79
CA PRO A 86 -25.34 23.80 -5.58
C PRO A 86 -24.73 22.52 -5.00
N GLU A 87 -24.25 21.63 -5.87
CA GLU A 87 -23.61 20.37 -5.47
C GLU A 87 -22.31 20.59 -4.67
N TRP A 88 -21.63 21.74 -4.85
CA TRP A 88 -20.47 22.12 -4.07
C TRP A 88 -20.79 22.71 -2.68
N THR A 89 -22.02 22.58 -2.20
CA THR A 89 -22.40 23.05 -0.86
C THR A 89 -21.71 22.22 0.22
N GLN A 90 -21.09 22.91 1.17
CA GLN A 90 -20.34 22.31 2.28
C GLN A 90 -21.27 22.13 3.48
N LEU A 91 -21.60 20.89 3.81
CA LEU A 91 -22.46 20.56 4.96
C LEU A 91 -21.76 20.84 6.29
N ALA A 92 -20.46 20.60 6.36
CA ALA A 92 -19.61 21.01 7.48
C ALA A 92 -18.38 21.79 7.01
N THR A 93 -17.92 22.73 7.85
CA THR A 93 -16.72 23.54 7.59
C THR A 93 -15.86 23.68 8.84
N VAL A 94 -14.54 23.67 8.66
CA VAL A 94 -13.54 23.99 9.70
C VAL A 94 -12.53 24.97 9.09
N THR A 95 -12.58 26.22 9.53
CA THR A 95 -11.79 27.32 8.95
C THR A 95 -10.96 28.01 10.02
N ASN A 96 -9.69 28.27 9.74
CA ASN A 96 -8.80 29.02 10.63
C ASN A 96 -8.77 28.49 12.08
N ALA A 97 -8.77 27.16 12.24
CA ALA A 97 -9.00 26.51 13.52
C ALA A 97 -7.76 25.73 14.00
N GLU A 98 -7.81 25.24 15.24
CA GLU A 98 -6.74 24.41 15.80
C GLU A 98 -7.31 23.25 16.64
N ASN A 99 -6.77 22.03 16.50
CA ASN A 99 -7.19 20.88 17.30
C ASN A 99 -8.72 20.67 17.25
N ILE A 100 -9.21 20.39 16.05
CA ILE A 100 -10.61 20.08 15.77
C ILE A 100 -10.71 18.62 15.34
N ARG A 101 -11.52 17.84 16.05
CA ARG A 101 -11.58 16.39 15.87
C ARG A 101 -13.02 15.93 15.70
N PHE A 102 -13.24 15.05 14.73
CA PHE A 102 -14.48 14.32 14.49
C PHE A 102 -14.18 12.84 14.71
N ASP A 103 -14.87 12.22 15.67
CA ASP A 103 -14.59 10.87 16.15
C ASP A 103 -15.86 10.03 16.17
N SER A 104 -15.88 8.92 15.44
CA SER A 104 -17.05 8.04 15.36
C SER A 104 -18.33 8.76 14.93
N VAL A 105 -18.25 9.72 14.01
CA VAL A 105 -19.43 10.45 13.49
C VAL A 105 -20.02 9.73 12.26
N SER A 106 -21.30 9.96 12.02
CA SER A 106 -21.95 9.70 10.73
C SER A 106 -21.97 11.02 9.97
N LEU A 107 -21.19 11.14 8.89
CA LEU A 107 -21.16 12.32 8.02
C LEU A 107 -21.80 11.94 6.68
N HIS A 108 -22.91 12.59 6.30
CA HIS A 108 -23.68 12.13 5.15
C HIS A 108 -24.42 13.23 4.39
N GLY A 109 -24.81 12.96 3.14
CA GLY A 109 -25.75 13.77 2.38
C GLY A 109 -27.19 13.31 2.57
N SER A 110 -27.84 12.87 1.50
CA SER A 110 -29.29 12.64 1.45
C SER A 110 -29.78 11.35 2.13
N LEU A 111 -28.99 10.27 2.12
CA LEU A 111 -29.39 8.92 2.59
C LEU A 111 -30.58 8.32 1.83
N ASP A 112 -30.78 8.72 0.58
CA ASP A 112 -31.83 8.21 -0.31
C ASP A 112 -31.27 7.44 -1.52
N GLY A 113 -29.94 7.34 -1.65
CA GLY A 113 -29.24 6.69 -2.75
C GLY A 113 -29.18 7.52 -4.05
N ASN A 114 -29.54 8.81 -4.01
CA ASN A 114 -29.48 9.72 -5.15
C ASN A 114 -28.31 10.70 -5.03
N ALA A 115 -27.19 10.39 -5.70
CA ALA A 115 -26.02 11.28 -5.73
C ALA A 115 -26.28 12.71 -6.27
N GLY A 116 -27.43 12.97 -6.91
CA GLY A 116 -27.78 14.27 -7.48
C GLY A 116 -28.26 15.33 -6.48
N ASN A 117 -28.57 14.95 -5.23
CA ASN A 117 -28.93 15.89 -4.16
C ASN A 117 -27.94 15.83 -2.98
N ASP A 118 -26.72 15.38 -3.25
CA ASP A 118 -25.64 15.27 -2.28
C ASP A 118 -24.62 16.40 -2.44
N GLY A 119 -24.15 16.93 -1.30
CA GLY A 119 -23.17 18.00 -1.23
C GLY A 119 -21.76 17.52 -0.88
N TRP A 120 -20.90 18.45 -0.49
CA TRP A 120 -19.62 18.15 0.13
C TRP A 120 -19.82 17.89 1.63
N GLY A 121 -19.24 16.82 2.14
CA GLY A 121 -19.36 16.47 3.55
C GLY A 121 -18.67 17.49 4.45
N LEU A 122 -17.36 17.69 4.23
CA LEU A 122 -16.54 18.55 5.07
C LEU A 122 -15.52 19.36 4.27
N TYR A 123 -15.44 20.66 4.53
CA TYR A 123 -14.40 21.54 3.99
C TYR A 123 -13.51 22.08 5.11
N VAL A 124 -12.20 21.82 5.05
CA VAL A 124 -11.22 22.23 6.05
C VAL A 124 -10.18 23.15 5.41
N THR A 125 -9.94 24.31 5.99
CA THR A 125 -8.88 25.21 5.50
C THR A 125 -8.25 26.06 6.60
N GLY A 126 -6.97 26.44 6.41
CA GLY A 126 -6.22 27.27 7.34
C GLY A 126 -6.13 26.68 8.75
N THR A 127 -6.17 25.35 8.88
CA THR A 127 -6.35 24.66 10.16
C THR A 127 -5.12 23.84 10.53
N ARG A 128 -4.80 23.75 11.83
CA ARG A 128 -3.74 22.86 12.35
C ARG A 128 -4.30 21.83 13.32
N GLY A 129 -3.92 20.56 13.20
CA GLY A 129 -4.38 19.52 14.12
C GLY A 129 -5.84 19.13 13.83
N PHE A 130 -6.12 18.75 12.59
CA PHE A 130 -7.45 18.26 12.20
C PHE A 130 -7.47 16.73 12.21
N ALA A 131 -8.54 16.13 12.75
CA ALA A 131 -8.72 14.68 12.65
C ALA A 131 -10.16 14.27 12.31
N LEU A 132 -10.30 13.29 11.43
CA LEU A 132 -11.53 12.52 11.18
C LEU A 132 -11.22 11.04 11.40
N THR A 133 -11.76 10.46 12.47
CA THR A 133 -11.42 9.10 12.88
C THR A 133 -12.64 8.22 13.16
N GLY A 134 -12.55 6.92 12.84
CA GLY A 134 -13.57 5.94 13.22
C GLY A 134 -14.97 6.21 12.63
N SER A 135 -15.06 7.02 11.58
CA SER A 135 -16.31 7.65 11.15
C SER A 135 -16.86 7.03 9.87
N ASN A 136 -18.19 7.06 9.72
CA ASN A 136 -18.87 6.62 8.51
C ASN A 136 -19.19 7.85 7.64
N VAL A 137 -18.70 7.88 6.40
CA VAL A 137 -18.83 9.00 5.47
C VAL A 137 -19.52 8.50 4.20
N GLN A 138 -20.72 8.99 3.90
CA GLN A 138 -21.52 8.39 2.81
C GLN A 138 -22.49 9.32 2.09
N GLU A 139 -22.83 8.97 0.85
CA GLU A 139 -23.81 9.69 0.01
C GLU A 139 -23.47 11.18 -0.06
N LEU A 140 -22.29 11.45 -0.63
CA LEU A 140 -21.73 12.79 -0.77
C LEU A 140 -21.19 12.96 -2.18
N MET A 141 -21.27 14.18 -2.72
CA MET A 141 -20.58 14.53 -3.95
C MET A 141 -19.07 14.39 -3.75
N ARG A 142 -18.56 14.97 -2.65
CA ARG A 142 -17.19 14.81 -2.17
C ARG A 142 -17.21 14.55 -0.67
N ALA A 143 -16.48 13.55 -0.22
CA ALA A 143 -16.45 13.21 1.19
C ALA A 143 -15.88 14.37 2.04
N PHE A 144 -14.67 14.82 1.70
CA PHE A 144 -14.05 15.97 2.33
C PHE A 144 -12.98 16.61 1.44
N VAL A 145 -12.75 17.91 1.67
CA VAL A 145 -11.71 18.70 1.01
C VAL A 145 -10.91 19.43 2.07
N ILE A 146 -9.58 19.28 2.05
CA ILE A 146 -8.67 19.84 3.05
C ILE A 146 -7.57 20.64 2.35
N GLU A 147 -7.57 21.95 2.56
CA GLU A 147 -6.61 22.85 1.93
C GLU A 147 -5.80 23.62 2.97
N GLN A 148 -4.57 24.02 2.61
CA GLN A 148 -3.80 25.04 3.35
C GLN A 148 -3.72 24.78 4.87
N SER A 149 -3.59 23.52 5.25
CA SER A 149 -3.72 23.03 6.62
C SER A 149 -2.53 22.13 6.97
N SER A 150 -2.32 21.88 8.26
CA SER A 150 -1.24 21.00 8.71
C SER A 150 -1.63 20.11 9.87
N ASP A 151 -0.85 19.03 10.10
CA ASP A 151 -1.11 18.04 11.15
C ASP A 151 -2.54 17.46 11.01
N ILE A 152 -2.71 16.66 9.96
CA ILE A 152 -3.99 16.12 9.51
C ILE A 152 -3.99 14.61 9.68
N ARG A 153 -5.06 14.08 10.29
CA ARG A 153 -5.27 12.64 10.46
C ARG A 153 -6.63 12.20 9.92
N ILE A 154 -6.62 11.33 8.92
CA ILE A 154 -7.81 10.65 8.40
C ILE A 154 -7.61 9.15 8.64
N ALA A 155 -8.23 8.59 9.67
CA ALA A 155 -7.95 7.22 10.06
C ALA A 155 -9.16 6.38 10.42
N ASP A 156 -9.11 5.10 10.07
CA ASP A 156 -10.09 4.10 10.51
C ASP A 156 -11.54 4.45 10.09
N ASN A 157 -11.72 5.12 8.94
CA ASN A 157 -13.04 5.53 8.43
C ASN A 157 -13.58 4.57 7.35
N LEU A 158 -14.90 4.54 7.23
CA LEU A 158 -15.61 3.89 6.13
C LEU A 158 -16.15 5.00 5.24
N ILE A 159 -15.66 5.08 4.01
CA ILE A 159 -15.99 6.13 3.04
C ILE A 159 -16.65 5.45 1.85
N HIS A 160 -17.94 5.69 1.62
CA HIS A 160 -18.66 4.91 0.62
C HIS A 160 -19.84 5.62 -0.01
N ARG A 161 -20.29 5.15 -1.19
CA ARG A 161 -21.37 5.85 -1.95
C ARG A 161 -21.01 7.32 -2.21
N ILE A 162 -19.75 7.56 -2.56
CA ILE A 162 -19.26 8.87 -2.95
C ILE A 162 -19.43 9.02 -4.46
N ARG A 163 -19.89 10.19 -4.90
CA ARG A 163 -20.07 10.48 -6.32
C ARG A 163 -18.72 10.72 -7.00
N SER A 164 -18.01 11.76 -6.58
CA SER A 164 -16.73 12.16 -7.16
C SER A 164 -15.60 11.69 -6.25
N ASP A 165 -15.11 12.53 -5.34
CA ASP A 165 -13.84 12.31 -4.65
C ASP A 165 -14.02 11.88 -3.17
N GLY A 166 -13.31 10.83 -2.77
CA GLY A 166 -13.28 10.29 -1.41
C GLY A 166 -12.46 11.11 -0.42
N GLY A 167 -11.63 12.03 -0.91
CA GLY A 167 -10.83 12.92 -0.07
C GLY A 167 -9.84 13.73 -0.88
N ASP A 168 -9.98 15.06 -0.81
CA ASP A 168 -9.17 16.00 -1.56
C ASP A 168 -8.20 16.78 -0.67
N PHE A 169 -6.97 16.98 -1.16
CA PHE A 169 -5.90 17.65 -0.40
C PHE A 169 -5.11 18.65 -1.25
N ALA A 170 -4.92 19.86 -0.73
CA ALA A 170 -4.18 20.90 -1.45
C ALA A 170 -3.32 21.78 -0.54
N ALA A 171 -2.03 21.95 -0.86
CA ALA A 171 -1.09 22.77 -0.08
C ALA A 171 -1.03 22.41 1.43
N VAL A 172 -1.21 21.13 1.76
CA VAL A 172 -1.21 20.61 3.14
C VAL A 172 0.17 20.13 3.58
N ASP A 173 0.41 20.06 4.89
CA ASP A 173 1.68 19.58 5.46
C ASP A 173 1.46 18.64 6.65
N GLY A 174 2.10 17.46 6.64
CA GLY A 174 1.98 16.49 7.73
C GLY A 174 0.62 15.81 7.73
N VAL A 175 0.40 14.92 6.76
CA VAL A 175 -0.86 14.21 6.55
C VAL A 175 -0.67 12.72 6.80
N VAL A 176 -1.55 12.12 7.59
CA VAL A 176 -1.64 10.67 7.78
C VAL A 176 -3.03 10.21 7.36
N ILE A 177 -3.09 9.39 6.31
CA ILE A 177 -4.30 8.73 5.81
C ILE A 177 -4.11 7.23 6.00
N GLU A 178 -4.77 6.63 6.99
CA GLU A 178 -4.52 5.22 7.30
C GLU A 178 -5.73 4.38 7.70
N ASN A 179 -5.68 3.10 7.35
CA ASN A 179 -6.69 2.09 7.72
C ASN A 179 -8.13 2.45 7.29
N ASN A 180 -8.31 3.30 6.27
CA ASN A 180 -9.64 3.64 5.78
C ASN A 180 -10.11 2.60 4.75
N LEU A 181 -11.42 2.35 4.72
CA LEU A 181 -12.09 1.52 3.70
C LEU A 181 -12.90 2.43 2.77
N TYR A 182 -12.52 2.46 1.50
CA TYR A 182 -13.25 3.13 0.42
C TYR A 182 -14.02 2.11 -0.40
N ARG A 183 -15.32 2.32 -0.60
CA ARG A 183 -16.11 1.40 -1.44
C ARG A 183 -17.40 1.97 -2.02
N ASP A 184 -17.99 1.24 -2.96
CA ASP A 184 -19.34 1.53 -3.48
C ASP A 184 -19.47 2.95 -4.10
N PHE A 185 -18.42 3.47 -4.75
CA PHE A 185 -18.47 4.78 -5.41
C PHE A 185 -19.48 4.77 -6.57
N GLN A 186 -20.11 5.93 -6.81
CA GLN A 186 -21.19 6.12 -7.77
C GLN A 186 -20.96 7.36 -8.66
N PRO A 187 -19.84 7.41 -9.41
CA PRO A 187 -19.54 8.53 -10.29
C PRO A 187 -20.60 8.81 -11.33
N SER A 188 -20.83 10.11 -11.55
CA SER A 188 -21.48 10.62 -12.73
C SER A 188 -20.47 10.77 -13.86
N ALA A 189 -20.97 10.84 -15.10
CA ALA A 189 -20.10 11.00 -16.26
C ALA A 189 -19.26 12.29 -16.15
N GLY A 190 -17.94 12.14 -16.25
CA GLY A 190 -16.97 13.25 -16.15
C GLY A 190 -16.44 13.51 -14.74
N ASP A 191 -16.97 12.84 -13.72
CA ASP A 191 -16.41 12.92 -12.37
C ASP A 191 -15.01 12.28 -12.32
N HIS A 192 -14.12 12.88 -11.54
CA HIS A 192 -12.85 12.28 -11.14
C HIS A 192 -13.14 11.49 -9.86
N ALA A 193 -13.27 10.17 -9.99
CA ALA A 193 -13.77 9.32 -8.90
C ALA A 193 -12.64 8.85 -7.99
N ASP A 194 -11.76 9.74 -7.55
CA ASP A 194 -10.54 9.40 -6.80
C ASP A 194 -10.86 9.07 -5.34
N ALA A 195 -10.37 7.93 -4.83
CA ALA A 195 -10.49 7.63 -3.40
C ALA A 195 -9.67 8.63 -2.57
N ILE A 196 -8.48 9.02 -3.05
CA ILE A 196 -7.60 10.01 -2.44
C ILE A 196 -6.95 10.86 -3.53
N GLN A 197 -7.22 12.17 -3.53
CA GLN A 197 -6.64 13.10 -4.49
C GLN A 197 -5.80 14.21 -3.82
N PHE A 198 -4.63 14.47 -4.39
CA PHE A 198 -3.81 15.65 -4.09
C PHE A 198 -3.62 16.49 -5.34
N TRP A 199 -3.84 17.80 -5.21
CA TRP A 199 -3.67 18.75 -6.31
C TRP A 199 -2.92 20.00 -5.90
N THR A 200 -2.56 20.79 -6.91
CA THR A 200 -1.93 22.11 -6.78
C THR A 200 -2.74 23.23 -7.44
N ALA A 201 -3.83 22.91 -8.15
CA ALA A 201 -4.75 23.90 -8.68
C ALA A 201 -5.16 24.96 -7.63
N GLY A 202 -4.97 26.23 -7.96
CA GLY A 202 -5.28 27.35 -7.08
C GLY A 202 -4.30 27.58 -5.93
N GLN A 203 -3.22 26.80 -5.80
CA GLN A 203 -2.29 26.87 -4.69
C GLN A 203 -0.97 27.57 -5.03
N THR A 204 -0.21 27.92 -3.98
CA THR A 204 1.12 28.56 -4.07
C THR A 204 2.27 27.62 -3.72
N ARG A 205 1.96 26.40 -3.27
CA ARG A 205 2.91 25.33 -2.94
C ARG A 205 2.25 23.97 -3.13
N GLY A 206 3.07 22.95 -3.38
CA GLY A 206 2.65 21.55 -3.28
C GLY A 206 2.45 21.12 -1.83
N SER A 207 1.84 19.95 -1.66
CA SER A 207 1.69 19.31 -0.33
C SER A 207 2.98 18.59 0.09
N SER A 208 3.24 18.52 1.39
CA SER A 208 4.46 17.91 1.95
C SER A 208 4.18 16.95 3.10
N ASN A 209 5.10 15.99 3.32
CA ASN A 209 5.05 15.05 4.46
C ASN A 209 3.74 14.27 4.50
N VAL A 210 3.50 13.48 3.47
CA VAL A 210 2.26 12.72 3.26
C VAL A 210 2.53 11.23 3.48
N LEU A 211 1.76 10.61 4.37
CA LEU A 211 1.75 9.16 4.59
C LEU A 211 0.35 8.61 4.30
N ILE A 212 0.25 7.74 3.29
CA ILE A 212 -0.97 7.02 2.91
C ILE A 212 -0.69 5.54 3.09
N ARG A 213 -1.29 4.91 4.12
CA ARG A 213 -0.98 3.50 4.40
C ARG A 213 -2.13 2.64 4.86
N ASN A 214 -2.08 1.34 4.58
CA ASN A 214 -3.08 0.36 5.05
C ASN A 214 -4.52 0.69 4.63
N ASN A 215 -4.73 1.55 3.64
CA ASN A 215 -6.06 1.83 3.13
C ASN A 215 -6.48 0.73 2.16
N VAL A 216 -7.78 0.46 2.13
CA VAL A 216 -8.39 -0.51 1.24
C VAL A 216 -9.41 0.22 0.38
N VAL A 217 -9.23 0.16 -0.94
CA VAL A 217 -10.15 0.70 -1.94
C VAL A 217 -10.72 -0.48 -2.72
N LEU A 218 -12.02 -0.72 -2.60
CA LEU A 218 -12.72 -1.78 -3.32
C LEU A 218 -13.87 -1.17 -4.12
N GLN A 219 -14.05 -1.56 -5.38
CA GLN A 219 -15.22 -1.13 -6.15
C GLN A 219 -16.55 -1.42 -5.43
N GLY A 220 -16.68 -2.60 -4.82
CA GLY A 220 -17.92 -3.04 -4.18
C GLY A 220 -19.09 -3.11 -5.16
N ASN A 221 -20.28 -2.69 -4.73
CA ASN A 221 -21.47 -2.61 -5.58
C ASN A 221 -21.53 -1.33 -6.42
N GLY A 222 -20.49 -0.49 -6.37
CA GLY A 222 -20.35 0.72 -7.17
C GLY A 222 -19.90 0.45 -8.61
N THR A 223 -19.78 1.51 -9.41
CA THR A 223 -19.34 1.42 -10.81
C THR A 223 -17.82 1.29 -10.95
N GLY A 224 -17.05 1.82 -10.00
CA GLY A 224 -15.59 1.83 -10.03
C GLY A 224 -15.04 3.19 -9.61
N THR A 225 -13.92 3.19 -8.91
CA THR A 225 -13.22 4.37 -8.39
C THR A 225 -11.75 4.35 -8.83
N GLN A 226 -11.16 5.52 -8.98
CA GLN A 226 -9.70 5.67 -9.05
C GLN A 226 -9.13 5.52 -7.63
N GLY A 227 -7.86 5.13 -7.53
CA GLY A 227 -7.22 4.90 -6.26
C GLY A 227 -6.63 6.17 -5.65
N ILE A 228 -5.31 6.32 -5.76
CA ILE A 228 -4.56 7.44 -5.19
C ILE A 228 -3.99 8.29 -6.33
N PHE A 229 -4.41 9.53 -6.44
CA PHE A 229 -3.96 10.45 -7.49
C PHE A 229 -3.28 11.69 -6.89
N ILE A 230 -2.03 11.92 -7.22
CA ILE A 230 -1.22 13.04 -6.74
C ILE A 230 -0.62 13.75 -7.94
N ARG A 231 -0.96 15.03 -8.13
CA ARG A 231 -0.47 15.77 -9.29
C ARG A 231 -0.17 17.25 -9.01
N ASP A 232 1.03 17.68 -9.40
CA ASP A 232 1.37 19.08 -9.67
C ASP A 232 1.00 19.44 -11.11
N GLU A 233 -0.21 19.95 -11.33
CA GLU A 233 -0.81 20.12 -12.66
C GLU A 233 -0.09 21.17 -13.53
N GLN A 234 0.61 22.11 -12.91
CA GLN A 234 1.36 23.16 -13.62
C GLN A 234 2.84 22.83 -13.81
N GLY A 235 3.34 21.80 -13.13
CA GLY A 235 4.75 21.40 -13.14
C GLY A 235 5.69 22.39 -12.45
N ARG A 236 5.20 23.12 -11.45
CA ARG A 236 5.95 24.17 -10.76
C ARG A 236 5.90 24.05 -9.24
N LEU A 237 4.99 23.25 -8.71
CA LEU A 237 4.69 23.16 -7.28
C LEU A 237 4.81 21.70 -6.82
N PRO A 238 6.01 21.09 -6.90
CA PRO A 238 6.15 19.67 -6.62
C PRO A 238 5.68 19.34 -5.20
N HIS A 239 4.96 18.22 -5.08
CA HIS A 239 4.73 17.61 -3.78
C HIS A 239 6.05 17.08 -3.21
N SER A 240 6.17 16.91 -1.89
CA SER A 240 7.42 16.41 -1.31
C SER A 240 7.24 15.45 -0.13
N ASN A 241 8.15 14.49 -0.01
CA ASN A 241 8.13 13.45 1.03
C ASN A 241 6.77 12.74 1.10
N VAL A 242 6.46 12.01 0.02
CA VAL A 242 5.22 11.26 -0.14
C VAL A 242 5.51 9.78 0.04
N ARG A 243 4.81 9.14 0.98
CA ARG A 243 4.92 7.69 1.25
C ARG A 243 3.54 7.04 1.07
N ILE A 244 3.46 6.08 0.16
CA ILE A 244 2.26 5.31 -0.16
C ILE A 244 2.59 3.84 0.11
N GLU A 245 2.09 3.31 1.22
CA GLU A 245 2.59 2.06 1.78
C GLU A 245 1.48 1.07 2.10
N ASN A 246 1.60 -0.17 1.67
CA ASN A 246 0.71 -1.23 2.12
C ASN A 246 -0.78 -0.90 1.91
N ASN A 247 -1.16 -0.36 0.75
CA ASN A 247 -2.55 -0.13 0.38
C ASN A 247 -3.05 -1.21 -0.58
N LEU A 248 -4.33 -1.57 -0.49
CA LEU A 248 -5.01 -2.45 -1.43
C LEU A 248 -5.96 -1.63 -2.28
N ILE A 249 -5.85 -1.71 -3.59
CA ILE A 249 -6.71 -1.02 -4.55
C ILE A 249 -7.19 -2.06 -5.56
N TYR A 250 -8.50 -2.29 -5.57
CA TYR A 250 -9.16 -3.18 -6.50
C TYR A 250 -10.43 -2.53 -7.07
N SER A 251 -10.38 -2.21 -8.35
CA SER A 251 -11.42 -1.47 -9.05
C SER A 251 -11.42 -1.86 -10.53
N SER A 252 -12.46 -1.46 -11.27
CA SER A 252 -12.51 -1.63 -12.72
C SER A 252 -12.97 -0.37 -13.43
N ASP A 253 -12.77 -0.33 -14.75
CA ASP A 253 -13.15 0.77 -15.66
C ASP A 253 -12.44 2.11 -15.35
N GLN A 254 -11.31 2.05 -14.67
CA GLN A 254 -10.47 3.18 -14.29
C GLN A 254 -9.00 2.80 -14.47
N PHE A 255 -8.18 3.70 -15.01
CA PHE A 255 -6.75 3.42 -15.16
C PHE A 255 -5.91 3.79 -13.93
N GLU A 256 -6.37 4.80 -13.19
CA GLU A 256 -5.58 5.42 -12.13
C GLU A 256 -5.66 4.60 -10.84
N GLY A 257 -4.70 3.68 -10.65
CA GLY A 257 -4.54 2.93 -9.41
C GLY A 257 -3.76 3.73 -8.36
N ILE A 258 -2.47 3.96 -8.62
CA ILE A 258 -1.65 4.94 -7.88
C ILE A 258 -0.91 5.78 -8.90
N SER A 259 -1.14 7.08 -8.90
CA SER A 259 -0.46 8.01 -9.80
C SER A 259 0.20 9.13 -9.00
N VAL A 260 1.51 9.29 -9.19
CA VAL A 260 2.28 10.38 -8.58
C VAL A 260 3.00 11.14 -9.68
N GLU A 261 2.55 12.37 -9.95
CA GLU A 261 3.10 13.23 -10.98
C GLU A 261 3.57 14.58 -10.40
N GLY A 262 4.86 14.90 -10.56
CA GLY A 262 5.44 16.16 -10.06
C GLY A 262 5.68 16.15 -8.55
N ALA A 263 6.66 15.36 -8.10
CA ALA A 263 6.97 15.21 -6.68
C ALA A 263 8.47 15.00 -6.41
N ILE A 264 8.91 15.22 -5.18
CA ILE A 264 10.30 15.03 -4.72
C ILE A 264 10.29 14.11 -3.48
N GLY A 265 11.05 13.02 -3.51
CA GLY A 265 11.10 12.06 -2.41
C GLY A 265 9.79 11.28 -2.29
N VAL A 266 9.61 10.32 -3.18
CA VAL A 266 8.42 9.46 -3.24
C VAL A 266 8.81 8.03 -2.87
N ALA A 267 8.01 7.38 -2.02
CA ALA A 267 8.11 5.95 -1.75
C ALA A 267 6.74 5.29 -1.99
N ILE A 268 6.67 4.32 -2.90
CA ILE A 268 5.48 3.50 -3.19
C ILE A 268 5.86 2.07 -2.88
N ILE A 269 5.48 1.57 -1.70
CA ILE A 269 6.02 0.32 -1.17
C ILE A 269 4.90 -0.64 -0.73
N GLY A 270 4.95 -1.89 -1.20
CA GLY A 270 4.08 -2.93 -0.66
C GLY A 270 2.60 -2.76 -0.98
N ASN A 271 2.23 -2.09 -2.06
CA ASN A 271 0.81 -1.90 -2.42
C ASN A 271 0.35 -3.04 -3.34
N THR A 272 -0.93 -3.43 -3.26
CA THR A 272 -1.58 -4.26 -4.29
C THR A 272 -2.57 -3.39 -5.06
N VAL A 273 -2.39 -3.27 -6.38
CA VAL A 273 -3.14 -2.35 -7.26
C VAL A 273 -3.57 -3.10 -8.52
N VAL A 274 -4.72 -3.75 -8.48
CA VAL A 274 -5.11 -4.72 -9.50
C VAL A 274 -6.57 -4.57 -9.91
N SER A 275 -6.91 -4.92 -11.14
CA SER A 275 -8.28 -4.94 -11.66
C SER A 275 -8.68 -6.35 -12.09
N PRO A 276 -9.96 -6.61 -12.41
CA PRO A 276 -10.35 -7.84 -13.08
C PRO A 276 -9.52 -8.05 -14.35
N THR A 277 -9.04 -9.26 -14.63
CA THR A 277 -8.19 -9.54 -15.80
C THR A 277 -8.92 -9.31 -17.14
N SER A 278 -10.25 -9.28 -17.12
CA SER A 278 -11.09 -8.93 -18.27
C SER A 278 -11.28 -7.43 -18.48
N ASP A 279 -10.79 -6.60 -17.56
CA ASP A 279 -10.91 -5.15 -17.67
C ASP A 279 -10.03 -4.61 -18.80
N ALA A 280 -10.61 -3.77 -19.64
CA ALA A 280 -9.90 -3.08 -20.71
C ALA A 280 -9.07 -1.90 -20.18
N LYS A 281 -9.39 -1.41 -18.98
CA LYS A 281 -8.68 -0.32 -18.29
C LYS A 281 -8.00 -0.84 -17.03
N ARG A 282 -6.94 -1.61 -17.21
CA ARG A 282 -6.16 -2.12 -16.06
C ARG A 282 -5.56 -0.99 -15.24
N LEU A 283 -5.49 -1.20 -13.93
CA LEU A 283 -4.95 -0.20 -13.03
C LEU A 283 -3.44 -0.15 -13.15
N TRP A 284 -2.87 1.04 -13.09
CA TRP A 284 -1.42 1.21 -13.02
C TRP A 284 -0.96 1.80 -11.69
N ILE A 285 0.29 1.49 -11.36
CA ILE A 285 1.14 2.39 -10.60
C ILE A 285 1.90 3.24 -11.61
N ARG A 286 1.73 4.56 -11.58
CA ARG A 286 2.42 5.51 -12.46
C ARG A 286 3.22 6.53 -11.65
N VAL A 287 4.47 6.73 -12.06
CA VAL A 287 5.34 7.78 -11.53
C VAL A 287 5.87 8.63 -12.68
N ASP A 288 5.72 9.95 -12.59
CA ASP A 288 6.17 10.87 -13.64
C ASP A 288 6.59 12.24 -13.07
N ARG A 289 7.59 12.87 -13.67
CA ARG A 289 8.26 14.08 -13.15
C ARG A 289 8.58 13.98 -11.65
N VAL A 290 9.23 12.90 -11.23
CA VAL A 290 9.62 12.68 -9.83
C VAL A 290 11.13 12.70 -9.63
N ASP A 291 11.59 13.39 -8.58
CA ASP A 291 12.99 13.36 -8.15
C ASP A 291 13.15 12.59 -6.84
N GLY A 292 13.87 11.47 -6.87
CA GLY A 292 14.02 10.52 -5.77
C GLY A 292 12.77 9.67 -5.58
N ALA A 293 12.68 8.56 -6.32
CA ALA A 293 11.56 7.61 -6.23
C ALA A 293 12.05 6.24 -5.75
N LEU A 294 11.39 5.66 -4.75
CA LEU A 294 11.54 4.27 -4.34
C LEU A 294 10.23 3.53 -4.62
N ILE A 295 10.24 2.59 -5.55
CA ILE A 295 9.08 1.76 -5.88
C ILE A 295 9.44 0.32 -5.58
N ALA A 296 8.88 -0.25 -4.52
CA ALA A 296 9.30 -1.58 -4.09
C ALA A 296 8.18 -2.49 -3.61
N ARG A 297 8.31 -3.80 -3.84
CA ARG A 297 7.42 -4.82 -3.24
C ARG A 297 5.94 -4.65 -3.61
N ASN A 298 5.60 -3.96 -4.69
CA ASN A 298 4.21 -3.77 -5.11
C ASN A 298 3.72 -4.95 -5.96
N VAL A 299 2.43 -5.22 -5.94
CA VAL A 299 1.72 -6.07 -6.91
C VAL A 299 0.82 -5.13 -7.70
N THR A 300 0.96 -5.04 -9.01
CA THR A 300 0.16 -4.14 -9.84
C THR A 300 -0.14 -4.75 -11.19
N ASP A 301 -1.23 -4.36 -11.87
CA ASP A 301 -1.42 -4.81 -13.25
C ASP A 301 -0.35 -4.22 -14.14
N ASP A 302 -0.22 -2.90 -14.14
CA ASP A 302 0.76 -2.16 -14.95
C ASP A 302 1.64 -1.27 -14.05
N LEU A 303 2.91 -1.09 -14.44
CA LEU A 303 3.86 -0.17 -13.78
C LEU A 303 4.46 0.77 -14.83
N LEU A 304 4.12 2.05 -14.75
CA LEU A 304 4.45 3.07 -15.74
C LEU A 304 5.42 4.10 -15.17
N ILE A 305 6.64 4.12 -15.72
CA ILE A 305 7.68 5.07 -15.31
C ILE A 305 7.87 6.11 -16.42
N GLY A 306 7.48 7.34 -16.11
CA GLY A 306 7.75 8.51 -16.93
C GLY A 306 9.11 9.13 -16.59
N THR A 307 9.16 10.46 -16.47
CA THR A 307 10.40 11.15 -16.11
C THR A 307 10.70 10.97 -14.63
N ALA A 308 11.76 10.23 -14.28
CA ALA A 308 12.20 10.07 -12.90
C ALA A 308 13.72 10.16 -12.74
N THR A 309 14.20 10.87 -11.73
CA THR A 309 15.61 10.90 -11.30
C THR A 309 15.76 10.23 -9.93
N GLY A 310 16.92 9.63 -9.65
CA GLY A 310 17.13 8.92 -8.38
C GLY A 310 16.13 7.79 -8.13
N LEU A 311 15.69 7.12 -9.20
CA LEU A 311 14.75 6.02 -9.14
C LEU A 311 15.44 4.73 -8.66
N ALA A 312 14.87 4.12 -7.63
CA ALA A 312 15.19 2.78 -7.16
C ALA A 312 13.94 1.89 -7.26
N GLN A 313 14.07 0.76 -7.95
CA GLN A 313 13.01 -0.23 -8.09
C GLN A 313 13.49 -1.60 -7.58
N SER A 314 12.65 -2.33 -6.87
CA SER A 314 12.95 -3.69 -6.38
C SER A 314 11.67 -4.47 -6.09
N ASP A 315 11.66 -5.78 -6.33
CA ASP A 315 10.60 -6.71 -5.88
C ASP A 315 9.16 -6.36 -6.30
N ASN A 316 8.95 -5.63 -7.40
CA ASN A 316 7.60 -5.33 -7.89
C ASN A 316 7.11 -6.46 -8.82
N ALA A 317 5.93 -7.01 -8.55
CA ALA A 317 5.22 -7.89 -9.47
C ALA A 317 4.27 -7.09 -10.36
N VAL A 318 4.55 -7.08 -11.66
CA VAL A 318 3.68 -6.52 -12.69
C VAL A 318 2.92 -7.68 -13.34
N LEU A 319 1.60 -7.70 -13.19
CA LEU A 319 0.77 -8.84 -13.58
C LEU A 319 0.47 -8.86 -15.07
N HIS A 320 0.28 -7.70 -15.68
CA HIS A 320 -0.07 -7.62 -17.10
C HIS A 320 1.03 -8.26 -17.97
N GLY A 321 0.60 -9.17 -18.85
CA GLY A 321 1.49 -9.95 -19.72
C GLY A 321 1.96 -11.27 -19.11
N LEU A 322 1.73 -11.52 -17.82
CA LEU A 322 1.97 -12.84 -17.23
C LEU A 322 0.85 -13.81 -17.64
N ASP A 323 1.24 -14.99 -18.13
CA ASP A 323 0.33 -16.12 -18.27
C ASP A 323 -0.03 -16.66 -16.88
N GLY A 324 -1.33 -16.78 -16.58
CA GLY A 324 -1.79 -17.35 -15.31
C GLY A 324 -1.80 -16.39 -14.12
N GLN A 325 -2.14 -15.11 -14.32
CA GLN A 325 -2.28 -14.12 -13.22
C GLN A 325 -3.27 -14.57 -12.14
N ASP A 326 -4.28 -15.36 -12.52
CA ASP A 326 -5.22 -16.02 -11.62
C ASP A 326 -4.56 -17.05 -10.69
N VAL A 327 -3.35 -17.54 -10.99
CA VAL A 327 -2.60 -18.40 -10.08
C VAL A 327 -2.16 -17.63 -8.82
N PHE A 328 -1.82 -16.35 -8.96
CA PHE A 328 -1.41 -15.50 -7.83
C PHE A 328 -2.59 -14.92 -7.08
N LEU A 329 -3.66 -14.59 -7.81
CA LEU A 329 -4.90 -14.04 -7.28
C LEU A 329 -6.11 -14.82 -7.82
N PRO A 330 -6.46 -15.99 -7.23
CA PRO A 330 -7.47 -16.92 -7.77
C PRO A 330 -8.87 -16.34 -7.95
N ARG A 331 -9.15 -15.24 -7.27
CA ARG A 331 -10.44 -14.56 -7.27
C ARG A 331 -10.34 -13.10 -7.74
N ILE A 332 -9.30 -12.77 -8.49
CA ILE A 332 -9.12 -11.44 -9.13
C ILE A 332 -10.29 -11.07 -10.05
N ASN A 333 -11.03 -12.04 -10.58
CA ASN A 333 -12.20 -11.83 -11.44
C ASN A 333 -13.54 -11.85 -10.68
N ALA A 334 -13.52 -11.77 -9.35
CA ALA A 334 -14.76 -11.77 -8.55
C ALA A 334 -15.55 -10.45 -8.65
N GLY A 335 -14.96 -9.39 -9.19
CA GLY A 335 -15.60 -8.07 -9.34
C GLY A 335 -16.12 -7.56 -7.99
N ALA A 336 -17.37 -7.11 -7.95
CA ALA A 336 -18.05 -6.69 -6.72
C ALA A 336 -18.01 -7.73 -5.57
N GLY A 337 -17.79 -9.01 -5.88
CA GLY A 337 -17.69 -10.11 -4.91
C GLY A 337 -16.27 -10.40 -4.40
N ALA A 338 -15.26 -9.61 -4.77
CA ALA A 338 -13.89 -9.78 -4.29
C ALA A 338 -13.80 -9.43 -2.79
N ALA A 339 -13.23 -10.32 -1.98
CA ALA A 339 -12.88 -10.04 -0.60
C ALA A 339 -11.41 -9.61 -0.49
N ILE A 340 -11.03 -8.92 0.59
CA ILE A 340 -9.62 -8.56 0.85
C ILE A 340 -8.71 -9.80 0.80
N ALA A 341 -9.14 -10.91 1.40
CA ALA A 341 -8.39 -12.16 1.44
C ALA A 341 -8.12 -12.77 0.05
N ASP A 342 -8.97 -12.44 -0.94
CA ASP A 342 -8.83 -12.92 -2.32
C ASP A 342 -7.70 -12.20 -3.08
N LEU A 343 -7.26 -11.05 -2.56
CA LEU A 343 -6.35 -10.09 -3.20
C LEU A 343 -4.98 -10.04 -2.52
N ILE A 344 -4.67 -11.02 -1.66
CA ILE A 344 -3.40 -11.11 -0.94
C ILE A 344 -2.42 -12.00 -1.69
N VAL A 345 -1.25 -11.45 -1.99
CA VAL A 345 -0.07 -12.23 -2.41
C VAL A 345 0.83 -12.38 -1.17
N PRO A 346 1.06 -13.59 -0.65
CA PRO A 346 1.85 -13.74 0.58
C PRO A 346 3.25 -13.12 0.46
N GLY A 347 3.57 -12.17 1.35
CA GLY A 347 4.89 -11.53 1.44
C GLY A 347 5.14 -10.38 0.45
N MET A 348 4.22 -10.09 -0.47
CA MET A 348 4.36 -9.06 -1.50
C MET A 348 3.06 -8.25 -1.67
N GLY A 349 3.17 -6.98 -2.01
CA GLY A 349 2.02 -6.09 -2.06
C GLY A 349 1.36 -5.97 -0.70
N PHE A 350 0.05 -5.68 -0.71
CA PHE A 350 -0.74 -5.46 0.49
C PHE A 350 -0.71 -6.68 1.40
N GLN A 351 -0.27 -6.46 2.64
CA GLN A 351 -0.34 -7.42 3.74
C GLN A 351 -1.31 -6.91 4.80
N PRO A 352 -2.37 -7.66 5.13
CA PRO A 352 -3.32 -7.23 6.13
C PRO A 352 -2.64 -7.16 7.51
N GLY A 353 -2.74 -5.99 8.16
CA GLY A 353 -2.56 -5.89 9.61
C GLY A 353 -3.80 -6.41 10.36
N ALA A 354 -3.91 -6.14 11.66
CA ALA A 354 -5.20 -6.29 12.34
C ALA A 354 -6.21 -5.33 11.68
N LEU A 355 -7.10 -5.85 10.84
CA LEU A 355 -8.13 -5.06 10.18
C LEU A 355 -9.02 -4.37 11.24
N PRO A 356 -9.42 -3.10 11.06
CA PRO A 356 -10.46 -2.49 11.88
C PRO A 356 -11.77 -3.30 11.75
N VAL A 357 -12.25 -3.84 12.87
CA VAL A 357 -13.57 -4.49 12.95
C VAL A 357 -14.62 -3.38 13.07
N TRP A 358 -15.40 -3.16 12.01
CA TRP A 358 -16.51 -2.20 12.01
C TRP A 358 -17.70 -2.72 12.85
N PRO A 359 -18.11 -2.03 13.94
CA PRO A 359 -19.31 -2.35 14.69
C PRO A 359 -20.56 -1.82 13.96
N GLY A 360 -20.86 -2.38 12.79
CA GLY A 360 -22.04 -2.03 11.98
C GLY A 360 -22.91 -3.22 11.57
N ALA A 361 -22.50 -4.44 11.91
CA ALA A 361 -23.33 -5.64 11.78
C ALA A 361 -23.32 -6.38 13.12
N GLN A 362 -24.43 -6.32 13.87
CA GLN A 362 -24.66 -7.26 14.96
C GLN A 362 -26.01 -7.95 14.78
N PRO A 363 -26.05 -9.26 15.07
CA PRO A 363 -26.89 -9.75 16.14
C PRO A 363 -26.08 -10.05 17.41
N GLN A 364 -26.72 -9.81 18.56
CA GLN A 364 -26.25 -9.85 19.96
C GLN A 364 -25.33 -11.04 20.36
N PRO A 365 -24.47 -10.85 21.38
CA PRO A 365 -23.61 -11.89 21.92
C PRO A 365 -24.35 -12.80 22.92
N ALA A 366 -23.97 -14.09 22.94
CA ALA A 366 -24.16 -14.95 24.11
C ALA A 366 -22.85 -14.96 24.95
N PRO A 367 -22.92 -14.88 26.29
CA PRO A 367 -21.77 -14.66 27.15
C PRO A 367 -21.03 -15.97 27.45
N SER A 368 -19.70 -15.90 27.62
CA SER A 368 -18.92 -16.94 28.31
C SER A 368 -17.54 -16.46 28.75
N PRO A 369 -16.92 -17.13 29.75
CA PRO A 369 -16.67 -16.54 31.06
C PRO A 369 -15.25 -15.98 31.25
N ALA A 370 -15.08 -15.24 32.35
CA ALA A 370 -13.86 -14.54 32.73
C ALA A 370 -12.61 -15.45 32.83
N PRO A 371 -11.43 -14.97 32.39
CA PRO A 371 -10.17 -15.69 32.59
C PRO A 371 -9.71 -15.57 34.05
N THR A 372 -9.25 -16.70 34.60
CA THR A 372 -8.62 -16.78 35.93
C THR A 372 -7.12 -16.46 35.83
N PRO A 373 -6.52 -15.70 36.77
CA PRO A 373 -5.12 -15.26 36.68
C PRO A 373 -4.15 -16.17 37.46
N SER A 374 -2.91 -16.32 36.97
CA SER A 374 -1.65 -16.59 37.71
C SER A 374 -0.54 -17.05 36.74
N GLN A 375 0.77 -16.82 36.91
CA GLN A 375 1.63 -15.96 37.74
C GLN A 375 3.08 -16.04 37.14
N PRO A 376 4.08 -15.25 37.61
CA PRO A 376 5.29 -14.88 36.87
C PRO A 376 6.49 -15.83 37.06
N VAL A 377 7.48 -15.74 36.17
CA VAL A 377 8.80 -16.40 36.30
C VAL A 377 9.92 -15.35 36.24
N PRO A 378 10.98 -15.45 37.09
CA PRO A 378 11.86 -14.34 37.46
C PRO A 378 13.13 -14.17 36.61
N SER A 379 13.77 -13.03 36.82
CA SER A 379 14.93 -12.44 36.14
C SER A 379 16.32 -12.81 36.69
N GLN A 380 17.32 -12.66 35.79
CA GLN A 380 18.76 -12.29 35.97
C GLN A 380 19.79 -13.37 36.40
N PRO A 381 21.13 -13.18 36.21
CA PRO A 381 21.90 -12.10 35.52
C PRO A 381 23.09 -12.55 34.62
N ALA A 382 23.75 -11.57 34.00
CA ALA A 382 25.04 -11.65 33.28
C ALA A 382 26.28 -11.56 34.20
N PRO A 383 27.46 -12.03 33.74
CA PRO A 383 28.73 -11.27 33.92
C PRO A 383 29.69 -11.38 32.69
N SER A 384 30.18 -10.27 32.11
CA SER A 384 31.49 -9.61 32.30
C SER A 384 32.73 -10.28 31.65
N ASP A 385 33.28 -9.64 30.63
CA ASP A 385 34.69 -9.69 30.16
C ASP A 385 35.61 -8.92 31.17
N PRO A 386 36.96 -9.04 31.18
CA PRO A 386 37.85 -8.97 29.98
C PRO A 386 39.19 -9.75 30.04
N ASP A 387 39.96 -9.57 28.94
CA ASP A 387 41.42 -9.42 28.79
C ASP A 387 42.21 -10.43 27.92
N THR A 388 43.02 -9.83 27.05
CA THR A 388 44.00 -10.42 26.11
C THR A 388 45.41 -10.46 26.74
N PRO A 389 46.39 -11.17 26.13
CA PRO A 389 47.40 -10.46 25.34
C PRO A 389 47.96 -11.22 24.10
N GLN A 390 48.55 -10.41 23.20
CA GLN A 390 49.17 -10.73 21.90
C GLN A 390 50.52 -11.48 21.96
N THR A 391 50.89 -12.17 20.88
CA THR A 391 52.26 -12.22 20.31
C THR A 391 52.21 -12.36 18.78
N GLY A 392 53.00 -11.56 18.05
CA GLY A 392 52.95 -11.43 16.58
C GLY A 392 54.02 -12.19 15.76
N GLY A 393 53.95 -11.99 14.44
CA GLY A 393 54.97 -12.40 13.46
C GLY A 393 54.61 -12.08 11.99
N ARG A 394 55.35 -11.10 11.43
CA ARG A 394 55.60 -10.57 10.06
C ARG A 394 55.17 -11.35 8.76
N PRO A 395 55.20 -10.71 7.56
CA PRO A 395 54.14 -10.76 6.54
C PRO A 395 54.49 -11.65 5.33
N ALA A 396 53.48 -12.29 4.75
CA ALA A 396 53.61 -13.01 3.49
C ALA A 396 53.16 -12.12 2.31
N LEU A 397 53.94 -12.16 1.23
CA LEU A 397 53.75 -11.52 -0.07
C LEU A 397 52.37 -11.83 -0.68
N PRO A 398 51.82 -10.95 -1.55
CA PRO A 398 50.51 -11.17 -2.14
C PRO A 398 50.54 -12.41 -3.05
N PRO A 399 49.61 -13.37 -2.89
CA PRO A 399 49.45 -14.41 -3.90
C PRO A 399 48.96 -13.77 -5.20
N ALA A 400 49.59 -14.21 -6.28
CA ALA A 400 49.33 -13.79 -7.65
C ALA A 400 47.84 -13.78 -8.00
N GLU A 401 47.42 -12.74 -8.74
CA GLU A 401 46.11 -12.66 -9.39
C GLU A 401 45.87 -13.93 -10.24
N LEU A 402 44.88 -14.71 -9.84
CA LEU A 402 44.26 -15.70 -10.71
C LEU A 402 43.34 -14.95 -11.68
N PRO A 403 43.32 -15.31 -12.98
CA PRO A 403 42.53 -14.60 -13.98
C PRO A 403 41.02 -14.80 -13.71
N THR A 404 40.29 -13.69 -13.63
CA THR A 404 38.83 -13.62 -13.47
C THR A 404 38.10 -13.97 -14.76
N PRO A 405 36.95 -14.68 -14.71
CA PRO A 405 36.00 -14.62 -15.80
C PRO A 405 34.64 -14.07 -15.31
N TRP A 406 34.51 -12.76 -14.99
CA TRP A 406 33.23 -12.02 -14.82
C TRP A 406 33.44 -10.49 -14.86
N PRO A 407 32.53 -9.66 -15.43
CA PRO A 407 31.84 -9.69 -16.74
C PRO A 407 32.40 -8.61 -17.73
N GLU A 408 31.89 -8.53 -18.97
CA GLU A 408 32.11 -7.35 -19.84
C GLU A 408 31.62 -6.09 -19.10
N ALA A 409 32.48 -5.08 -18.98
CA ALA A 409 32.40 -4.02 -17.98
C ALA A 409 31.20 -3.05 -18.10
N ASP A 410 30.25 -3.29 -19.00
CA ASP A 410 29.23 -2.31 -19.42
C ASP A 410 27.76 -2.81 -19.34
N MET A 411 27.46 -3.99 -18.77
CA MET A 411 26.07 -4.46 -18.60
C MET A 411 25.48 -4.10 -17.21
N PRO A 412 24.24 -3.57 -17.12
CA PRO A 412 23.54 -3.36 -15.85
C PRO A 412 23.29 -4.69 -15.11
N PHE A 413 23.15 -4.61 -13.78
CA PHE A 413 22.94 -5.80 -12.92
C PHE A 413 21.69 -5.61 -12.06
N ILE A 414 20.73 -6.52 -12.19
CA ILE A 414 19.51 -6.63 -11.40
C ILE A 414 19.66 -7.79 -10.42
N ARG A 415 19.49 -7.51 -9.13
CA ARG A 415 19.72 -8.48 -8.04
C ARG A 415 18.53 -8.55 -7.10
N GLY A 416 18.19 -9.77 -6.71
CA GLY A 416 17.28 -10.08 -5.62
C GLY A 416 17.90 -9.87 -4.25
N GLY A 417 17.07 -9.99 -3.23
CA GLY A 417 17.42 -9.85 -1.84
C GLY A 417 17.73 -11.19 -1.18
N THR A 418 17.18 -11.38 0.02
CA THR A 418 17.18 -12.66 0.73
C THR A 418 15.74 -13.16 0.82
N GLY A 419 15.47 -14.40 0.40
CA GLY A 419 14.11 -14.94 0.33
C GLY A 419 13.60 -14.90 -1.11
N ASN A 420 12.31 -15.21 -1.31
CA ASN A 420 11.73 -15.31 -2.65
C ASN A 420 11.65 -13.92 -3.33
N ASP A 421 12.30 -13.77 -4.46
CA ASP A 421 12.38 -12.53 -5.23
C ASP A 421 11.63 -12.63 -6.57
N TRP A 422 11.23 -11.47 -7.10
CA TRP A 422 10.67 -11.35 -8.45
C TRP A 422 11.37 -10.22 -9.18
N LEU A 423 12.13 -10.56 -10.21
CA LEU A 423 13.01 -9.66 -10.93
C LEU A 423 12.57 -9.56 -12.38
N THR A 424 12.44 -8.34 -12.87
CA THR A 424 12.09 -8.03 -14.26
C THR A 424 13.12 -7.05 -14.82
N GLY A 425 13.79 -7.44 -15.90
CA GLY A 425 14.69 -6.60 -16.68
C GLY A 425 13.98 -5.69 -17.69
N GLY A 426 14.79 -4.91 -18.40
CA GLY A 426 14.33 -3.90 -19.35
C GLY A 426 14.42 -4.39 -20.79
N ASP A 427 14.61 -3.46 -21.74
CA ASP A 427 14.88 -3.79 -23.15
C ASP A 427 16.39 -3.90 -23.47
N ALA A 428 17.25 -3.73 -22.47
CA ALA A 428 18.70 -3.75 -22.63
C ALA A 428 19.29 -5.07 -22.12
N ALA A 429 20.54 -5.34 -22.49
CA ALA A 429 21.22 -6.56 -22.07
C ALA A 429 21.62 -6.45 -20.59
N GLU A 430 21.09 -7.32 -19.71
CA GLU A 430 21.32 -7.26 -18.27
C GLU A 430 21.85 -8.56 -17.64
N TRP A 431 22.43 -8.42 -16.45
CA TRP A 431 22.71 -9.51 -15.52
C TRP A 431 21.57 -9.64 -14.51
N LEU A 432 20.93 -10.81 -14.41
CA LEU A 432 19.83 -11.06 -13.48
C LEU A 432 20.17 -12.20 -12.51
N THR A 433 20.01 -11.97 -11.21
CA THR A 433 20.13 -13.05 -10.22
C THR A 433 19.24 -12.80 -9.01
N GLY A 434 18.60 -13.85 -8.47
CA GLY A 434 17.89 -13.78 -7.19
C GLY A 434 18.82 -13.61 -5.98
N VAL A 435 20.12 -13.90 -6.12
CA VAL A 435 21.03 -14.00 -4.97
C VAL A 435 21.87 -12.74 -4.76
N ALA A 436 21.66 -12.04 -3.64
CA ALA A 436 22.45 -10.88 -3.25
C ALA A 436 23.96 -11.20 -3.04
N ASP A 437 24.84 -10.20 -3.22
CA ASP A 437 26.32 -10.36 -3.12
C ASP A 437 26.81 -10.91 -1.78
N ALA A 438 26.20 -10.43 -0.70
CA ALA A 438 26.55 -10.79 0.67
C ALA A 438 25.65 -11.91 1.24
N ASP A 439 24.88 -12.61 0.41
CA ASP A 439 24.06 -13.72 0.88
C ASP A 439 24.91 -14.96 1.19
N GLY A 440 25.12 -15.23 2.48
CA GLY A 440 25.80 -16.45 2.94
C GLY A 440 24.99 -17.74 2.70
N ARG A 441 23.72 -17.64 2.31
CA ARG A 441 22.85 -18.77 2.00
C ARG A 441 22.83 -19.09 0.51
N LEU A 442 23.25 -18.18 -0.36
CA LEU A 442 23.24 -18.33 -1.82
C LEU A 442 21.85 -18.76 -2.36
N GLY A 443 20.77 -18.12 -1.91
CA GLY A 443 19.40 -18.45 -2.34
C GLY A 443 18.80 -19.72 -1.72
N ARG A 444 19.45 -20.35 -0.73
CA ARG A 444 18.89 -21.53 -0.05
C ARG A 444 17.59 -21.18 0.70
N GLY A 445 16.53 -21.87 0.34
CA GLY A 445 15.16 -21.63 0.80
C GLY A 445 14.42 -20.50 0.07
N SER A 446 14.95 -19.95 -1.04
CA SER A 446 14.26 -18.99 -1.88
C SER A 446 13.85 -19.56 -3.24
N ILE A 447 12.65 -19.18 -3.68
CA ILE A 447 12.17 -19.36 -5.05
C ILE A 447 12.15 -18.00 -5.71
N ASP A 448 13.12 -17.75 -6.56
CA ASP A 448 13.32 -16.46 -7.21
C ASP A 448 12.85 -16.55 -8.65
N ARG A 449 12.09 -15.56 -9.13
CA ARG A 449 11.54 -15.58 -10.48
C ARG A 449 12.10 -14.43 -11.30
N LEU A 450 12.61 -14.76 -12.47
CA LEU A 450 13.49 -13.92 -13.27
C LEU A 450 12.86 -13.75 -14.66
N THR A 451 12.62 -12.52 -15.06
CA THR A 451 12.14 -12.11 -16.38
C THR A 451 13.18 -11.16 -16.95
N GLY A 452 13.79 -11.47 -18.09
CA GLY A 452 14.82 -10.66 -18.72
C GLY A 452 14.26 -9.42 -19.41
N GLY A 453 13.12 -9.56 -20.09
CA GLY A 453 12.56 -8.52 -20.94
C GLY A 453 13.08 -8.64 -22.37
N GLY A 454 13.63 -7.56 -22.91
CA GLY A 454 14.25 -7.51 -24.23
C GLY A 454 15.77 -7.37 -24.14
N GLY A 455 16.48 -7.76 -25.21
CA GLY A 455 17.95 -7.77 -25.20
C GLY A 455 18.52 -9.15 -24.85
N PRO A 456 19.84 -9.36 -25.02
CA PRO A 456 20.50 -10.60 -24.63
C PRO A 456 20.94 -10.59 -23.17
N ASP A 457 20.19 -11.27 -22.31
CA ASP A 457 20.40 -11.27 -20.86
C ASP A 457 21.29 -12.41 -20.36
N VAL A 458 21.80 -12.26 -19.13
CA VAL A 458 22.45 -13.36 -18.42
C VAL A 458 21.81 -13.61 -17.07
N PHE A 459 21.17 -14.78 -16.94
CA PHE A 459 20.56 -15.26 -15.71
C PHE A 459 21.57 -16.07 -14.88
N ALA A 460 22.01 -15.53 -13.75
CA ALA A 460 22.97 -16.22 -12.88
C ALA A 460 22.27 -17.07 -11.81
N LEU A 461 22.43 -18.39 -11.94
CA LEU A 461 22.02 -19.42 -10.98
C LEU A 461 23.23 -20.07 -10.28
N GLY A 462 24.40 -19.47 -10.43
CA GLY A 462 25.64 -19.79 -9.73
C GLY A 462 26.75 -18.86 -10.20
N ASP A 463 27.81 -18.75 -9.41
CA ASP A 463 29.02 -18.01 -9.76
C ASP A 463 30.23 -18.56 -8.99
N ALA A 464 31.32 -17.79 -8.94
CA ALA A 464 32.54 -18.14 -8.21
C ALA A 464 32.32 -18.38 -6.69
N ARG A 465 31.20 -17.93 -6.11
CA ARG A 465 30.80 -18.20 -4.72
C ARG A 465 30.21 -19.61 -4.57
N GLY A 466 29.67 -20.18 -5.64
CA GLY A 466 29.12 -21.52 -5.68
C GLY A 466 27.79 -21.61 -6.44
N ARG A 467 27.15 -22.79 -6.35
CA ARG A 467 25.80 -23.01 -6.88
C ARG A 467 24.78 -22.28 -6.03
N PHE A 468 23.82 -21.62 -6.68
CA PHE A 468 22.71 -20.99 -5.98
C PHE A 468 21.57 -21.99 -5.80
N TYR A 469 20.73 -21.76 -4.80
CA TYR A 469 19.55 -22.56 -4.44
C TYR A 469 19.84 -24.00 -3.98
N ASP A 470 21.08 -24.49 -4.11
CA ASP A 470 21.47 -25.84 -3.69
C ASP A 470 21.58 -25.95 -2.16
N ASP A 471 20.53 -26.46 -1.50
CA ASP A 471 20.51 -26.73 -0.05
C ASP A 471 21.07 -28.10 0.36
N GLY A 472 21.48 -28.91 -0.62
CA GLY A 472 21.98 -30.26 -0.43
C GLY A 472 20.93 -31.29 0.00
N GLN A 473 19.64 -30.95 0.04
CA GLN A 473 18.53 -31.83 0.43
C GLN A 473 17.81 -32.45 -0.77
N SER A 474 18.54 -33.18 -1.60
CA SER A 474 18.03 -33.78 -2.83
C SER A 474 16.81 -34.71 -2.72
N ARG A 475 16.50 -35.20 -1.51
CA ARG A 475 15.31 -36.04 -1.26
C ARG A 475 13.97 -35.31 -1.38
N ARG A 476 13.95 -33.99 -1.56
CA ARG A 476 12.75 -33.19 -1.83
C ARG A 476 12.66 -32.69 -3.28
N GLY A 477 13.64 -33.04 -4.13
CA GLY A 477 13.68 -32.70 -5.55
C GLY A 477 13.76 -31.20 -5.82
N GLY A 478 14.37 -30.41 -4.92
CA GLY A 478 14.58 -28.96 -5.04
C GLY A 478 13.36 -28.10 -5.31
N ARG A 479 12.16 -28.53 -4.89
CA ARG A 479 10.94 -27.72 -5.08
C ARG A 479 10.75 -26.64 -4.02
N GLY A 480 11.65 -26.55 -3.04
CA GLY A 480 11.61 -25.56 -1.97
C GLY A 480 12.39 -24.28 -2.31
N ASP A 481 13.34 -24.38 -3.25
CA ASP A 481 14.28 -23.34 -3.61
C ASP A 481 14.85 -23.54 -5.01
N TYR A 482 14.70 -22.55 -5.87
CA TYR A 482 15.18 -22.57 -7.26
C TYR A 482 15.01 -21.20 -7.91
N GLY A 483 15.83 -20.89 -8.92
CA GLY A 483 15.58 -19.77 -9.83
C GLY A 483 14.65 -20.17 -10.99
N GLN A 484 13.58 -19.43 -11.22
CA GLN A 484 12.64 -19.66 -12.33
C GLN A 484 12.75 -18.56 -13.38
N ILE A 485 13.32 -18.88 -14.54
CA ILE A 485 13.42 -17.97 -15.68
C ILE A 485 12.13 -18.07 -16.50
N LEU A 486 11.46 -16.95 -16.76
CA LEU A 486 10.09 -16.92 -17.27
C LEU A 486 9.98 -16.63 -18.78
N ASP A 487 10.97 -15.95 -19.38
CA ASP A 487 10.89 -15.40 -20.74
C ASP A 487 12.15 -15.62 -21.58
N PHE A 488 12.93 -16.65 -21.26
CA PHE A 488 14.21 -16.96 -21.93
C PHE A 488 14.09 -16.96 -23.47
N SER A 489 14.90 -16.12 -24.09
CA SER A 489 14.82 -15.76 -25.50
C SER A 489 16.15 -15.92 -26.23
N ALA A 490 16.17 -15.58 -27.53
CA ALA A 490 17.35 -15.75 -28.37
C ALA A 490 18.42 -14.70 -28.05
N GLY A 491 19.58 -15.14 -27.55
CA GLY A 491 20.68 -14.27 -27.15
C GLY A 491 20.97 -14.37 -25.65
N ASP A 492 19.98 -14.79 -24.88
CA ASP A 492 20.09 -14.98 -23.44
C ASP A 492 21.03 -16.14 -23.10
N ARG A 493 21.63 -16.05 -21.91
CA ARG A 493 22.51 -17.06 -21.36
C ARG A 493 22.19 -17.32 -19.88
N ILE A 494 22.57 -18.50 -19.43
CA ILE A 494 22.39 -18.96 -18.04
C ILE A 494 23.76 -19.25 -17.50
N MET A 495 24.10 -18.60 -16.40
CA MET A 495 25.36 -18.78 -15.72
C MET A 495 25.20 -19.79 -14.56
N LEU A 496 26.05 -20.82 -14.57
CA LEU A 496 26.12 -21.89 -13.59
C LEU A 496 27.53 -22.02 -13.01
N ALA A 497 27.62 -22.42 -11.75
CA ALA A 497 28.92 -22.68 -11.12
C ALA A 497 29.48 -24.06 -11.51
N GLY A 498 30.80 -24.20 -11.66
CA GLY A 498 31.45 -25.49 -11.88
C GLY A 498 31.49 -25.90 -13.35
N ALA A 499 31.26 -27.19 -13.66
CA ALA A 499 31.42 -27.75 -14.99
C ALA A 499 30.09 -28.22 -15.60
N PRO A 500 29.96 -28.31 -16.93
CA PRO A 500 28.75 -28.84 -17.59
C PRO A 500 28.33 -30.23 -17.10
N GLY A 501 29.30 -31.07 -16.70
CA GLY A 501 29.04 -32.41 -16.18
C GLY A 501 28.44 -32.46 -14.78
N ASP A 502 28.38 -31.33 -14.08
CA ASP A 502 27.77 -31.23 -12.75
C ASP A 502 26.24 -31.10 -12.81
N TYR A 503 25.67 -31.03 -14.02
CA TYR A 503 24.25 -30.76 -14.22
C TYR A 503 23.58 -31.78 -15.14
N VAL A 504 22.32 -32.04 -14.87
CA VAL A 504 21.42 -32.79 -15.73
C VAL A 504 20.17 -31.97 -16.02
N PHE A 505 19.79 -31.95 -17.30
CA PHE A 505 18.66 -31.18 -17.80
C PHE A 505 17.54 -32.12 -18.21
N ARG A 506 16.30 -31.80 -17.85
CA ARG A 506 15.14 -32.56 -18.32
C ARG A 506 13.92 -31.68 -18.54
N LYS A 507 13.01 -32.15 -19.39
CA LYS A 507 11.69 -31.54 -19.52
C LYS A 507 10.90 -31.77 -18.24
N GLY A 508 10.27 -30.71 -17.74
CA GLY A 508 9.53 -30.76 -16.48
C GLY A 508 8.45 -29.69 -16.39
N ARG A 509 7.82 -29.65 -15.22
CA ARG A 509 6.89 -28.57 -14.85
C ARG A 509 7.22 -28.06 -13.46
N VAL A 510 7.37 -26.75 -13.36
CA VAL A 510 7.65 -26.03 -12.13
C VAL A 510 6.71 -24.83 -12.07
N GLY A 511 6.01 -24.67 -10.93
CA GLY A 511 4.97 -23.63 -10.80
C GLY A 511 3.84 -23.72 -11.85
N GLY A 512 3.55 -24.92 -12.39
CA GLY A 512 2.53 -25.14 -13.43
C GLY A 512 3.03 -24.93 -14.87
N LEU A 513 4.14 -24.22 -15.07
CA LEU A 513 4.72 -23.92 -16.37
C LEU A 513 5.55 -25.09 -16.89
N ALA A 514 5.44 -25.40 -18.19
CA ALA A 514 6.30 -26.37 -18.85
C ALA A 514 7.62 -25.73 -19.24
N GLY A 515 8.70 -26.50 -19.21
CA GLY A 515 10.03 -25.99 -19.52
C GLY A 515 11.13 -27.01 -19.30
N ILE A 516 12.35 -26.50 -19.13
CA ILE A 516 13.55 -27.28 -18.83
C ILE A 516 13.94 -27.07 -17.35
N GLU A 517 13.95 -28.15 -16.59
CA GLU A 517 14.51 -28.22 -15.23
C GLU A 517 16.04 -28.36 -15.32
N ILE A 518 16.75 -27.55 -14.53
CA ILE A 518 18.21 -27.59 -14.34
C ILE A 518 18.45 -28.22 -12.98
N LEU A 519 19.00 -29.44 -12.97
CA LEU A 519 19.29 -30.16 -11.73
C LEU A 519 20.79 -30.31 -11.53
N HIS A 520 21.25 -30.12 -10.30
CA HIS A 520 22.60 -30.47 -9.88
C HIS A 520 22.71 -32.00 -9.70
N ASP A 521 23.56 -32.64 -10.50
CA ASP A 521 23.83 -34.09 -10.48
C ASP A 521 24.72 -34.43 -9.27
N SER A 522 24.08 -34.48 -8.10
CA SER A 522 24.78 -34.66 -6.83
C SER A 522 25.42 -36.04 -6.69
N ASN A 523 25.10 -36.98 -7.58
CA ASN A 523 25.58 -38.34 -7.54
C ASN A 523 26.49 -38.72 -8.74
N GLY A 524 26.64 -37.82 -9.71
CA GLY A 524 27.60 -37.90 -10.82
C GLY A 524 27.30 -39.00 -11.83
N ASN A 525 26.03 -39.40 -11.98
CA ASN A 525 25.64 -40.50 -12.87
C ASN A 525 25.16 -40.03 -14.26
N GLY A 526 25.07 -38.73 -14.49
CA GLY A 526 24.60 -38.10 -15.72
C GLY A 526 23.12 -38.35 -16.02
N ARG A 527 22.29 -38.69 -15.02
CA ARG A 527 20.87 -38.99 -15.17
C ARG A 527 20.03 -38.34 -14.08
N ALA A 528 19.07 -37.51 -14.48
CA ALA A 528 18.12 -36.90 -13.56
C ALA A 528 17.30 -37.94 -12.77
N ASP A 529 17.55 -38.05 -11.47
CA ASP A 529 16.87 -38.94 -10.54
C ASP A 529 16.53 -38.26 -9.20
N SER A 530 16.04 -39.03 -8.22
CA SER A 530 15.62 -38.52 -6.90
C SER A 530 16.77 -38.05 -6.00
N ARG A 531 18.02 -38.16 -6.45
CA ARG A 531 19.22 -37.67 -5.76
C ARG A 531 19.72 -36.35 -6.31
N ASP A 532 19.10 -35.82 -7.35
CA ASP A 532 19.51 -34.57 -7.99
C ASP A 532 18.61 -33.43 -7.56
N GLU A 533 19.21 -32.25 -7.36
CA GLU A 533 18.54 -31.09 -6.78
C GLU A 533 18.18 -30.08 -7.86
N LEU A 534 16.91 -29.67 -7.92
CA LEU A 534 16.48 -28.60 -8.81
C LEU A 534 17.05 -27.27 -8.32
N ILE A 535 17.88 -26.62 -9.14
CA ILE A 535 18.40 -25.28 -8.84
C ILE A 535 17.82 -24.21 -9.76
N GLY A 536 17.21 -24.64 -10.87
CA GLY A 536 16.74 -23.74 -11.91
C GLY A 536 15.64 -24.34 -12.77
N HIS A 537 14.78 -23.49 -13.31
CA HIS A 537 13.80 -23.88 -14.32
C HIS A 537 13.63 -22.78 -15.36
N VAL A 538 13.72 -23.14 -16.64
CA VAL A 538 13.49 -22.23 -17.77
C VAL A 538 12.14 -22.54 -18.37
N ALA A 539 11.17 -21.65 -18.16
CA ALA A 539 9.80 -21.80 -18.63
C ALA A 539 9.68 -21.53 -20.13
N GLY A 540 8.68 -22.16 -20.76
CA GLY A 540 8.28 -21.82 -22.13
C GLY A 540 9.17 -22.38 -23.25
N VAL A 541 10.37 -22.88 -22.94
CA VAL A 541 11.32 -23.38 -23.93
C VAL A 541 11.24 -24.91 -24.13
N PRO A 542 11.30 -25.42 -25.37
CA PRO A 542 11.24 -26.85 -25.65
C PRO A 542 12.59 -27.58 -25.46
N ASP A 543 13.69 -26.85 -25.48
CA ASP A 543 15.09 -27.28 -25.29
C ASP A 543 16.00 -26.07 -24.99
N LEU A 544 17.22 -26.35 -24.52
CA LEU A 544 18.28 -25.37 -24.31
C LEU A 544 19.56 -25.86 -24.99
N PRO A 545 20.15 -25.10 -25.93
CA PRO A 545 21.40 -25.48 -26.54
C PRO A 545 22.58 -25.26 -25.58
N LEU A 546 23.70 -25.96 -25.79
CA LEU A 546 24.86 -25.88 -24.87
C LEU A 546 25.48 -24.47 -24.81
N ASP A 547 25.33 -23.67 -25.87
CA ASP A 547 25.81 -22.29 -25.92
C ASP A 547 24.91 -21.29 -25.16
N ALA A 548 23.73 -21.73 -24.72
CA ALA A 548 22.90 -21.01 -23.75
C ALA A 548 23.53 -20.97 -22.36
N PHE A 549 24.56 -21.78 -22.09
CA PHE A 549 25.17 -21.85 -20.76
C PHE A 549 26.56 -21.20 -20.73
N ILE A 550 26.83 -20.51 -19.64
CA ILE A 550 28.15 -20.09 -19.21
C ILE A 550 28.47 -20.83 -17.91
N PHE A 551 29.72 -21.23 -17.75
CA PHE A 551 30.21 -21.96 -16.58
C PHE A 551 31.41 -21.21 -16.00
N GLY A 552 31.46 -21.07 -14.68
CA GLY A 552 32.54 -20.36 -14.00
C GLY A 552 32.68 -20.65 -12.52
#